data_AF-A0A8T1FAN0-F1
#
_entry.id   AF-A0A8T1FAN0-F1
#
_cell.length_a   1.000
_cell.length_b   1.000
_cell.length_c   1.000
_cell.angle_alpha   90.00
_cell.angle_beta   90.00
_cell.angle_gamma   90.00
#
_symmetry.space_group_name_H-M   'P 1'
#
loop_
_entity.id
_entity.type
_entity.pdbx_description
1 polymer ?
#
loop_
_entity_poly.entity_id
_entity_poly.type
_entity_poly.pdbx_seq_one_letter_code
_entity_poly.pdbx_strand_id
1 'polypeptide(L)'
;MLAYIQCARYLVSCITAKPVDMATQVHVFVSGVNAGNKRFYLTRKTPSALEEAFAVALREDCSVTTLQPFDYSRPLTAEPEPEPVEVGAIQQHYGGRHLKMASQSSSMRGSRPIRCYRCRKSGHRAAVCCAPTPVVARVKFENDVAEPTKRRQPVGAG
;
A
#
# COMPACT_ATOMS: atom_id res chain seq x y z
N MET A 1 -1.75 -20.17 9.88
CA MET A 1 -1.32 -19.42 11.09
C MET A 1 -1.58 -20.16 12.41
N LEU A 2 -2.68 -20.91 12.55
CA LEU A 2 -3.11 -21.54 13.80
C LEU A 2 -2.06 -22.46 14.46
N ALA A 3 -1.43 -23.36 13.70
CA ALA A 3 -0.42 -24.28 14.24
C ALA A 3 0.78 -23.52 14.87
N TYR A 4 1.23 -22.43 14.24
CA TYR A 4 2.29 -21.58 14.79
C TYR A 4 1.87 -20.90 16.11
N ILE A 5 0.64 -20.39 16.20
CA ILE A 5 0.12 -19.79 17.43
C ILE A 5 0.02 -20.84 18.55
N GLN A 6 -0.41 -22.06 18.24
CA GLN A 6 -0.46 -23.15 19.21
C GLN A 6 0.95 -23.51 19.72
N CYS A 7 1.93 -23.62 18.83
CA CYS A 7 3.33 -23.81 19.22
C CYS A 7 3.86 -22.66 20.09
N ALA A 8 3.58 -21.40 19.72
CA ALA A 8 3.99 -20.24 20.50
C ALA A 8 3.38 -20.24 21.91
N ARG A 9 2.08 -20.53 22.03
CA ARG A 9 1.40 -20.67 23.34
C ARG A 9 2.00 -21.79 24.19
N TYR A 10 2.28 -22.93 23.57
CA TYR A 10 2.91 -24.05 24.26
C TYR A 10 4.30 -23.68 24.79
N LEU A 11 5.13 -23.04 23.96
CA LEU A 11 6.47 -22.60 24.36
C LEU A 11 6.43 -21.62 25.53
N VAL A 12 5.55 -20.62 25.47
CA VAL A 12 5.36 -19.67 26.58
C VAL A 12 4.92 -20.38 27.85
N SER A 13 4.01 -21.35 27.75
CA SER A 13 3.57 -22.16 28.90
C SER A 13 4.68 -23.03 29.49
N CYS A 14 5.69 -23.42 28.71
CA CYS A 14 6.80 -24.24 29.19
C CYS A 14 7.85 -23.43 29.97
N ILE A 15 7.93 -22.12 29.75
CA ILE A 15 8.92 -21.25 30.41
C ILE A 15 8.36 -20.78 31.76
N THR A 16 8.46 -21.64 32.77
CA THR A 16 7.91 -21.37 34.12
C THR A 16 8.93 -20.78 35.09
N ALA A 17 10.20 -21.16 34.98
CA ALA A 17 11.22 -20.81 35.97
C ALA A 17 11.64 -19.32 35.92
N LYS A 18 11.79 -18.77 34.71
CA LYS A 18 12.19 -17.38 34.45
C LYS A 18 11.42 -16.86 33.24
N PRO A 19 10.18 -16.37 33.42
CA PRO A 19 9.36 -15.92 32.31
C PRO A 19 10.00 -14.73 31.61
N VAL A 20 9.93 -14.74 30.27
CA VAL A 20 10.37 -13.63 29.43
C VAL A 20 9.37 -12.47 29.58
N ASP A 21 9.82 -11.22 29.51
CA ASP A 21 8.91 -10.08 29.56
C ASP A 21 7.95 -10.07 28.35
N MET A 22 6.74 -9.54 28.55
CA MET A 22 5.69 -9.59 27.52
C MET A 22 6.09 -8.87 26.23
N ALA A 23 6.84 -7.77 26.32
CA ALA A 23 7.28 -7.03 25.13
C ALA A 23 8.24 -7.88 24.27
N THR A 24 9.18 -8.58 24.90
CA THR A 24 10.07 -9.52 24.22
C THR A 24 9.31 -10.70 23.66
N GLN A 25 8.35 -11.29 24.40
CA GLN A 25 7.53 -12.39 23.87
C GLN A 25 6.75 -11.97 22.61
N VAL A 26 6.10 -10.80 22.65
CA VAL A 26 5.37 -10.24 21.51
C VAL A 26 6.32 -9.93 20.36
N HIS A 27 7.48 -9.31 20.63
CA HIS A 27 8.47 -8.99 19.62
C HIS A 27 8.99 -10.26 18.93
N VAL A 28 9.30 -11.31 19.68
CA VAL A 28 9.72 -12.61 19.14
C VAL A 28 8.61 -13.23 18.32
N PHE A 29 7.36 -13.21 18.81
CA PHE A 29 6.22 -13.72 18.06
C PHE A 29 6.05 -13.01 16.70
N VAL A 30 5.96 -11.67 16.70
CA VAL A 30 5.86 -10.85 15.48
C VAL A 30 7.07 -11.09 14.57
N SER A 31 8.24 -11.29 15.17
CA SER A 31 9.48 -11.56 14.42
C SER A 31 9.57 -12.95 13.81
N GLY A 32 8.85 -13.93 14.35
CA GLY A 32 8.77 -15.28 13.78
C GLY A 32 7.63 -15.46 12.77
N VAL A 33 6.70 -14.51 12.65
CA VAL A 33 5.69 -14.53 11.58
C VAL A 33 6.35 -14.29 10.22
N ASN A 34 5.93 -15.08 9.22
CA ASN A 34 6.38 -14.98 7.82
C ASN A 34 6.35 -13.53 7.34
N ALA A 35 7.42 -13.11 6.65
CA ALA A 35 7.50 -11.77 6.05
C ALA A 35 6.35 -11.51 5.05
N GLY A 36 6.03 -10.24 4.84
CA GLY A 36 4.92 -9.80 3.98
C GLY A 36 3.78 -9.19 4.76
N ASN A 37 2.56 -9.27 4.21
CA ASN A 37 1.38 -8.56 4.71
C ASN A 37 1.09 -8.86 6.19
N LYS A 38 1.12 -10.13 6.60
CA LYS A 38 0.81 -10.54 7.98
C LYS A 38 1.73 -9.88 9.01
N ARG A 39 3.03 -9.90 8.78
CA ARG A 39 4.02 -9.23 9.65
C ARG A 39 3.88 -7.72 9.57
N PHE A 40 3.64 -7.16 8.39
CA PHE A 40 3.43 -5.72 8.21
C PHE A 40 2.24 -5.20 9.04
N TYR A 41 1.09 -5.88 9.00
CA TYR A 41 -0.09 -5.50 9.77
C TYR A 41 0.13 -5.64 11.29
N LEU A 42 0.84 -6.67 11.72
CA LEU A 42 1.21 -6.86 13.13
C LEU A 42 2.10 -5.72 13.64
N THR A 43 3.15 -5.35 12.91
CA THR A 43 4.04 -4.25 13.30
C THR A 43 3.29 -2.91 13.34
N ARG A 44 2.34 -2.69 12.43
CA ARG A 44 1.49 -1.48 12.40
C ARG A 44 0.49 -1.42 13.55
N LYS A 45 0.00 -2.56 14.03
CA LYS A 45 -0.97 -2.64 15.13
C LYS A 45 -0.34 -2.51 16.50
N THR A 46 0.99 -2.64 16.61
CA THR A 46 1.75 -2.52 17.87
C THR A 46 1.08 -3.26 19.04
N PRO A 47 0.89 -4.59 18.92
CA PRO A 47 0.23 -5.35 19.98
C PRO A 47 1.02 -5.26 21.28
N SER A 48 0.30 -5.13 22.39
CA SER A 48 0.87 -5.01 23.74
C SER A 48 0.93 -6.36 24.47
N ALA A 49 0.17 -7.34 24.00
CA ALA A 49 0.08 -8.68 24.56
C ALA A 49 0.11 -9.76 23.47
N LEU A 50 0.43 -11.00 23.85
CA LEU A 50 0.48 -12.14 22.93
C LEU A 50 -0.91 -12.48 22.39
N GLU A 51 -1.94 -12.44 23.21
CA GLU A 51 -3.33 -12.70 22.82
C GLU A 51 -3.82 -11.71 21.75
N GLU A 52 -3.43 -10.44 21.91
CA GLU A 52 -3.71 -9.40 20.92
C GLU A 52 -2.97 -9.68 19.61
N ALA A 53 -1.68 -10.03 19.68
CA ALA A 53 -0.89 -10.41 18.51
C ALA A 53 -1.47 -11.65 17.81
N PHE A 54 -1.93 -12.66 18.56
CA PHE A 54 -2.59 -13.84 18.04
C PHE A 54 -3.89 -13.49 17.32
N ALA A 55 -4.73 -12.65 17.93
CA ALA A 55 -5.99 -12.20 17.33
C ALA A 55 -5.74 -11.43 16.02
N VAL A 56 -4.77 -10.50 16.00
CA VAL A 56 -4.40 -9.77 14.78
C VAL A 56 -3.90 -10.73 13.69
N ALA A 57 -3.00 -11.66 14.05
CA ALA A 57 -2.43 -12.62 13.12
C ALA A 57 -3.51 -13.54 12.51
N LEU A 58 -4.49 -13.99 13.30
CA LEU A 58 -5.59 -14.84 12.83
C LEU A 58 -6.55 -14.09 11.92
N ARG A 59 -6.95 -12.86 12.28
CA ARG A 59 -7.84 -12.07 11.42
C ARG A 59 -7.24 -11.85 10.03
N GLU A 60 -5.93 -11.64 9.95
CA GLU A 60 -5.24 -11.45 8.68
C GLU A 60 -4.97 -12.77 7.91
N ASP A 61 -4.85 -13.90 8.60
CA ASP A 61 -4.79 -15.22 7.96
C ASP A 61 -6.13 -15.60 7.32
N CYS A 62 -7.24 -15.29 8.01
CA CYS A 62 -8.60 -15.52 7.52
C CYS A 62 -8.93 -14.60 6.34
N SER A 63 -8.61 -13.31 6.40
CA SER A 63 -8.88 -12.36 5.29
C SER A 63 -8.19 -12.79 3.99
N VAL A 64 -6.93 -13.23 4.07
CA VAL A 64 -6.18 -13.76 2.91
C VAL A 64 -6.79 -15.04 2.37
N THR A 65 -7.29 -15.92 3.24
CA THR A 65 -7.92 -17.18 2.83
C THR A 65 -9.29 -16.93 2.16
N THR A 66 -10.04 -15.92 2.62
CA THR A 66 -11.32 -15.51 2.00
C THR A 66 -11.16 -14.73 0.69
N LEU A 67 -9.93 -14.30 0.35
CA LEU A 67 -9.59 -13.69 -0.93
C LEU A 67 -9.14 -14.71 -1.99
N GLN A 68 -9.19 -16.02 -1.69
CA GLN A 68 -9.29 -17.03 -2.74
C GLN A 68 -10.59 -16.75 -3.53
N PRO A 69 -10.57 -16.84 -4.87
CA PRO A 69 -11.74 -16.49 -5.66
C PRO A 69 -12.89 -17.38 -5.21
N PHE A 70 -13.93 -16.77 -4.62
CA PHE A 70 -15.27 -17.23 -4.87
C PHE A 70 -15.37 -17.38 -6.39
N ASP A 71 -15.47 -18.62 -6.84
CA ASP A 71 -15.61 -19.00 -8.24
C ASP A 71 -16.50 -18.00 -8.99
N TYR A 72 -15.95 -17.38 -10.03
CA TYR A 72 -16.68 -16.53 -10.99
C TYR A 72 -17.64 -17.36 -11.87
N SER A 73 -18.25 -18.42 -11.33
CA SER A 73 -19.18 -19.26 -12.08
C SER A 73 -20.27 -19.86 -11.19
N ARG A 74 -20.95 -19.00 -10.43
CA ARG A 74 -22.32 -19.31 -10.01
C ARG A 74 -23.25 -18.20 -10.50
N PRO A 75 -24.22 -18.51 -11.38
CA PRO A 75 -25.31 -17.60 -11.64
C PRO A 75 -26.01 -17.34 -10.31
N LEU A 76 -25.94 -16.10 -9.82
CA LEU A 76 -26.81 -15.65 -8.76
C LEU A 76 -28.21 -15.60 -9.36
N THR A 77 -29.00 -16.62 -9.05
CA THR A 77 -30.46 -16.60 -9.19
C THR A 77 -30.97 -15.28 -8.64
N ALA A 78 -31.74 -14.57 -9.47
CA ALA A 78 -32.23 -13.23 -9.26
C ALA A 78 -32.92 -13.07 -7.90
N GLU A 79 -32.34 -12.21 -7.06
CA GLU A 79 -33.11 -11.48 -6.03
C GLU A 79 -33.70 -10.23 -6.70
N PRO A 80 -34.94 -9.83 -6.36
CA PRO A 80 -35.67 -8.81 -7.10
C PRO A 80 -34.98 -7.45 -7.00
N GLU A 81 -34.76 -6.89 -8.19
CA GLU A 81 -34.29 -5.53 -8.44
C GLU A 81 -35.10 -4.50 -7.62
N PRO A 82 -34.45 -3.60 -6.86
CA PRO A 82 -35.18 -2.51 -6.23
C PRO A 82 -35.67 -1.57 -7.34
N GLU A 83 -36.98 -1.36 -7.40
CA GLU A 83 -37.61 -0.54 -8.44
C GLU A 83 -36.92 0.83 -8.56
N PRO A 84 -36.62 1.28 -9.80
CA PRO A 84 -35.99 2.57 -10.01
C PRO A 84 -36.95 3.68 -9.64
N VAL A 85 -36.65 4.42 -8.57
CA VAL A 85 -37.39 5.63 -8.23
C VAL A 85 -37.08 6.71 -9.26
N GLU A 86 -38.09 7.18 -9.99
CA GLU A 86 -37.95 8.29 -10.94
C GLU A 86 -37.64 9.58 -10.16
N VAL A 87 -36.41 10.07 -10.28
CA VAL A 87 -36.03 11.38 -9.76
C VAL A 87 -36.57 12.44 -10.72
N GLY A 88 -37.79 12.89 -10.43
CA GLY A 88 -38.50 13.95 -11.15
C GLY A 88 -37.75 15.28 -11.16
N ALA A 89 -37.94 15.99 -12.28
CA ALA A 89 -37.31 17.26 -12.64
C ALA A 89 -37.33 18.32 -11.51
N ILE A 90 -36.16 18.90 -11.23
CA ILE A 90 -36.08 20.20 -10.58
C ILE A 90 -35.56 21.20 -11.61
N GLN A 91 -36.51 21.70 -12.41
CA GLN A 91 -36.33 22.91 -13.21
C GLN A 91 -36.17 24.11 -12.25
N GLN A 92 -35.03 24.78 -12.43
CA GLN A 92 -34.76 26.20 -12.25
C GLN A 92 -35.79 27.02 -11.43
N HIS A 93 -35.30 27.65 -10.37
CA HIS A 93 -35.32 29.10 -10.13
C HIS A 93 -34.95 29.30 -8.66
N TYR A 94 -33.85 30.00 -8.37
CA TYR A 94 -33.78 31.10 -7.38
C TYR A 94 -32.37 31.67 -7.42
N GLY A 95 -32.32 32.99 -7.56
CA GLY A 95 -31.16 33.76 -7.94
C GLY A 95 -30.04 33.80 -6.90
N GLY A 96 -28.86 34.14 -7.42
CA GLY A 96 -27.84 34.95 -6.78
C GLY A 96 -27.51 34.66 -5.31
N ARG A 97 -26.37 34.00 -5.09
CA ARG A 97 -25.31 34.48 -4.19
C ARG A 97 -24.06 33.63 -4.39
N HIS A 98 -23.17 34.17 -5.23
CA HIS A 98 -21.82 33.69 -5.48
C HIS A 98 -20.97 33.85 -4.20
N LEU A 99 -20.72 32.73 -3.51
CA LEU A 99 -19.67 32.62 -2.50
C LEU A 99 -18.69 31.54 -2.96
N LYS A 100 -17.47 32.03 -3.20
CA LYS A 100 -16.33 31.35 -3.81
C LYS A 100 -15.92 30.12 -3.00
N MET A 101 -15.98 28.95 -3.62
CA MET A 101 -14.98 27.90 -3.41
C MET A 101 -14.23 27.79 -4.72
N ALA A 102 -12.91 27.93 -4.64
CA ALA A 102 -12.01 27.99 -5.79
C ALA A 102 -12.00 26.65 -6.52
N SER A 103 -12.97 26.45 -7.41
CA SER A 103 -12.81 25.60 -8.57
C SER A 103 -11.66 26.21 -9.35
N GLN A 104 -10.47 25.63 -9.24
CA GLN A 104 -9.44 25.82 -10.25
C GLN A 104 -10.02 25.27 -11.55
N SER A 105 -10.76 26.13 -12.24
CA SER A 105 -10.94 26.05 -13.66
C SER A 105 -9.54 25.98 -14.23
N SER A 106 -9.12 24.75 -14.58
CA SER A 106 -7.92 24.53 -15.34
C SER A 106 -8.15 25.20 -16.69
N SER A 107 -7.75 26.47 -16.72
CA SER A 107 -7.26 27.24 -17.84
C SER A 107 -7.61 26.63 -19.20
N MET A 108 -8.47 27.32 -19.94
CA MET A 108 -8.41 27.31 -21.41
C MET A 108 -7.01 27.75 -21.83
N ARG A 109 -6.07 26.81 -21.92
CA ARG A 109 -4.69 27.00 -22.39
C ARG A 109 -4.27 25.82 -23.27
N GLY A 110 -4.90 25.77 -24.44
CA GLY A 110 -4.45 24.99 -25.59
C GLY A 110 -4.64 23.49 -25.46
N SER A 111 -5.34 22.92 -26.43
CA SER A 111 -5.27 21.51 -26.79
C SER A 111 -3.82 21.12 -27.09
N ARG A 112 -2.99 20.92 -26.06
CA ARG A 112 -1.73 20.21 -26.21
C ARG A 112 -2.12 18.75 -26.25
N PRO A 113 -2.06 18.08 -27.41
CA PRO A 113 -2.48 16.68 -27.47
C PRO A 113 -1.61 15.88 -26.50
N ILE A 114 -2.26 15.10 -25.63
CA ILE A 114 -1.58 14.18 -24.72
C ILE A 114 -0.62 13.35 -25.57
N ARG A 115 0.68 13.44 -25.26
CA ARG A 115 1.70 12.61 -25.90
C ARG A 115 1.83 11.31 -25.13
N CYS A 116 1.79 10.20 -25.83
CA CYS A 116 2.06 8.90 -25.25
C CYS A 116 3.48 8.87 -24.67
N TYR A 117 3.63 8.50 -23.39
CA TYR A 117 4.95 8.44 -22.75
C TYR A 117 5.85 7.33 -23.32
N ARG A 118 5.28 6.31 -23.96
CA ARG A 118 6.04 5.20 -24.58
C ARG A 118 6.67 5.59 -25.91
N CYS A 119 5.92 6.25 -26.80
CA CYS A 119 6.38 6.55 -28.17
C CYS A 119 6.49 8.05 -28.48
N ARG A 120 6.17 8.93 -27.53
CA ARG A 120 6.14 10.40 -27.65
C ARG A 120 5.20 10.95 -28.73
N LYS A 121 4.38 10.12 -29.40
CA LYS A 121 3.37 10.54 -30.38
C LYS A 121 2.08 11.02 -29.71
N SER A 122 1.43 12.02 -30.29
CA SER A 122 0.08 12.46 -29.93
C SER A 122 -1.00 11.48 -30.44
N GLY A 123 -2.21 11.58 -29.91
CA GLY A 123 -3.39 10.85 -30.43
C GLY A 123 -3.77 9.59 -29.67
N HIS A 124 -2.98 9.15 -28.68
CA HIS A 124 -3.33 8.00 -27.84
C HIS A 124 -2.61 8.04 -26.48
N ARG A 125 -3.13 7.28 -25.49
CA ARG A 125 -2.51 7.10 -24.16
C ARG A 125 -1.55 5.90 -24.15
N ALA A 126 -0.60 5.88 -23.23
CA ALA A 126 0.39 4.80 -23.12
C ALA A 126 -0.21 3.39 -22.95
N ALA A 127 -1.41 3.30 -22.36
CA ALA A 127 -2.13 2.03 -22.18
C ALA A 127 -2.59 1.38 -23.50
N VAL A 128 -2.86 2.18 -24.53
CA VAL A 128 -3.32 1.71 -25.86
C VAL A 128 -2.23 1.79 -26.92
N CYS A 129 -0.98 2.01 -26.50
CA CYS A 129 0.15 2.16 -27.40
C CYS A 129 0.68 0.78 -27.83
N CYS A 130 0.66 0.51 -29.13
CA CYS A 130 1.24 -0.71 -29.72
C CYS A 130 2.78 -0.64 -29.86
N ALA A 131 3.45 0.40 -29.35
CA ALA A 131 4.91 0.48 -29.42
C ALA A 131 5.53 -0.62 -28.54
N PRO A 132 6.48 -1.41 -29.08
CA PRO A 132 7.17 -2.42 -28.29
C PRO A 132 7.81 -1.78 -27.06
N THR A 133 7.73 -2.46 -25.93
CA THR A 133 8.33 -1.98 -24.67
C THR A 133 9.83 -1.78 -24.92
N PRO A 134 10.40 -0.58 -24.65
CA PRO A 134 11.83 -0.38 -24.85
C PRO A 134 12.58 -1.37 -23.96
N VAL A 135 13.35 -2.26 -24.60
CA VAL A 135 14.26 -3.16 -23.89
C VAL A 135 15.36 -2.28 -23.32
N VAL A 136 15.39 -2.14 -22.00
CA VAL A 136 16.44 -1.37 -21.32
C VAL A 136 17.75 -2.13 -21.54
N ALA A 137 18.62 -1.61 -22.41
CA ALA A 137 19.99 -2.08 -22.48
C ALA A 137 20.67 -1.79 -21.13
N ARG A 138 21.23 -2.83 -20.49
CA ARG A 138 21.92 -2.71 -19.20
C ARG A 138 23.13 -1.78 -19.36
N VAL A 139 23.04 -0.59 -18.79
CA VAL A 139 24.19 0.32 -18.60
C VAL A 139 25.06 -0.26 -17.50
N LYS A 140 26.32 -0.60 -17.82
CA LYS A 140 27.34 -0.89 -16.81
C LYS A 140 27.73 0.44 -16.16
N PHE A 141 27.56 0.55 -14.85
CA PHE A 141 28.14 1.64 -14.07
C PHE A 141 29.58 1.27 -13.72
N GLU A 142 30.55 2.00 -14.27
CA GLU A 142 31.90 2.08 -13.73
C GLU A 142 31.86 3.13 -12.60
N ASN A 143 32.22 2.72 -11.38
CA ASN A 143 32.37 3.61 -10.23
C ASN A 143 33.81 4.13 -10.21
N ASP A 144 34.00 5.41 -10.55
CA ASP A 144 35.22 6.14 -10.19
C ASP A 144 34.98 6.82 -8.83
N VAL A 145 35.61 6.24 -7.79
CA VAL A 145 35.64 6.79 -6.42
C VAL A 145 36.61 7.97 -6.39
N ALA A 146 36.08 9.18 -6.16
CA ALA A 146 36.89 10.34 -5.81
C ALA A 146 37.04 10.43 -4.28
N GLU A 147 38.27 10.25 -3.81
CA GLU A 147 38.74 10.42 -2.43
C GLU A 147 38.48 11.82 -1.85
N PRO A 148 38.06 11.96 -0.58
CA PRO A 148 37.88 13.26 0.07
C PRO A 148 39.21 13.81 0.61
N THR A 149 39.65 14.93 0.04
CA THR A 149 40.86 15.65 0.46
C THR A 149 40.70 16.30 1.85
N LYS A 150 41.61 15.93 2.78
CA LYS A 150 41.78 16.52 4.12
C LYS A 150 42.01 18.04 4.06
N ARG A 151 41.13 18.82 4.68
CA ARG A 151 41.40 20.23 5.05
C ARG A 151 42.49 20.29 6.13
N ARG A 152 43.60 20.97 5.83
CA ARG A 152 44.61 21.38 6.82
C ARG A 152 44.17 22.68 7.52
N GLN A 153 44.31 22.73 8.84
CA GLN A 153 44.16 23.93 9.66
C GLN A 153 45.37 24.87 9.48
N PRO A 154 45.21 26.20 9.62
CA PRO A 154 46.35 27.12 9.65
C PRO A 154 46.98 27.17 11.05
N VAL A 155 48.29 26.93 11.11
CA VAL A 155 49.18 27.25 12.23
C VAL A 155 49.62 28.70 12.07
N GLY A 156 49.44 29.52 13.11
CA GLY A 156 50.05 30.84 13.21
C GLY A 156 51.44 30.79 13.84
N ALA A 157 52.32 31.71 13.42
CA ALA A 157 53.43 32.25 14.20
C ALA A 157 54.09 33.41 13.43
N GLY A 158 54.42 34.50 14.13
CA GLY A 158 55.29 35.59 13.63
C GLY A 158 54.68 36.96 13.75
#